data_AF-A0A1Y2HWL4-F1
#
_entry.id   AF-A0A1Y2HWL4-F1
#
_cell.length_a   1.000
_cell.length_b   1.000
_cell.length_c   1.000
_cell.angle_alpha   90.00
_cell.angle_beta   90.00
_cell.angle_gamma   90.00
#
_symmetry.space_group_name_H-M   'P 1'
#
loop_
_entity.id
_entity.type
_entity.pdbx_description
1 polymer ?
#
loop_
_entity_poly.entity_id
_entity_poly.type
_entity_poly.pdbx_seq_one_letter_code
_entity_poly.pdbx_strand_id
1 'polypeptide(L)' 'EKPYKCTFGSCSSRFARGHDLKRHMRIHTGEKKWHCDECGRSFGRRDALARH' A
#
# COMPACT_ATOMS: atom_id res chain seq x y z
N GLU A 1 -1.55 8.77 -19.33
CA GLU A 1 -2.91 8.54 -18.77
C GLU A 1 -2.82 7.59 -17.55
N LYS A 2 -3.83 7.54 -16.67
CA LYS A 2 -3.83 6.68 -15.46
C LYS A 2 -4.83 5.52 -15.62
N PRO A 3 -4.44 4.42 -16.30
CA PRO A 3 -5.38 3.35 -16.65
C PRO A 3 -5.79 2.50 -15.44
N TYR A 4 -4.98 2.45 -14.38
CA TYR A 4 -5.24 1.60 -13.22
C TYR A 4 -6.12 2.33 -12.20
N LYS A 5 -7.35 1.86 -12.04
CA LYS A 5 -8.34 2.41 -11.10
C LYS A 5 -8.47 1.53 -9.86
N CYS A 6 -8.65 2.17 -8.70
CA CYS A 6 -9.02 1.45 -7.49
C CYS A 6 -10.37 0.77 -7.70
N THR A 7 -10.49 -0.48 -7.24
CA THR A 7 -11.71 -1.28 -7.33
C THR A 7 -12.57 -1.16 -6.08
N PHE A 8 -12.08 -0.47 -5.05
CA PHE A 8 -12.81 -0.26 -3.82
C PHE A 8 -13.89 0.80 -4.06
N GLY A 9 -15.17 0.45 -3.86
CA GLY A 9 -16.31 1.27 -4.31
C GLY A 9 -16.36 2.69 -3.73
N SER A 10 -15.81 2.93 -2.55
CA SER A 10 -15.70 4.26 -1.94
C SER A 10 -14.40 5.01 -2.28
N CYS A 11 -13.54 4.44 -3.12
CA CYS A 11 -12.24 5.01 -3.46
C CYS A 11 -12.12 5.34 -4.95
N SER A 12 -11.97 6.64 -5.26
CA SER A 12 -11.82 7.13 -6.63
C SER A 12 -10.35 7.22 -7.10
N SER A 13 -9.41 6.59 -6.37
CA SER A 13 -7.98 6.70 -6.67
C SER A 13 -7.61 6.05 -8.01
N ARG A 14 -6.76 6.73 -8.78
CA ARG A 14 -6.22 6.27 -10.07
C ARG A 14 -4.70 6.36 -10.10
N PHE A 15 -4.08 5.41 -10.80
CA PHE A 15 -2.63 5.21 -10.85
C PHE A 15 -2.14 5.04 -12.29
N ALA A 16 -0.93 5.53 -12.55
CA ALA A 16 -0.27 5.36 -13.84
C ALA A 16 0.28 3.94 -14.03
N ARG A 17 0.63 3.25 -12.92
CA ARG A 17 1.30 1.95 -12.94
C ARG A 17 0.54 0.96 -12.06
N GLY A 18 0.48 -0.30 -12.49
CA GLY A 18 -0.23 -1.36 -11.75
C GLY A 18 0.37 -1.65 -10.37
N HIS A 19 1.69 -1.52 -10.21
CA HIS A 19 2.32 -1.72 -8.90
C HIS A 19 1.94 -0.62 -7.89
N ASP A 20 1.64 0.59 -8.35
CA ASP A 20 1.17 1.67 -7.48
C ASP A 20 -0.24 1.39 -6.97
N LEU A 21 -1.13 0.91 -7.86
CA LEU A 21 -2.46 0.44 -7.47
C LEU A 21 -2.35 -0.73 -6.48
N LYS A 22 -1.54 -1.76 -6.78
CA LYS A 22 -1.34 -2.91 -5.89
C LYS A 22 -0.84 -2.49 -4.50
N ARG A 23 0.04 -1.49 -4.45
CA ARG A 23 0.52 -0.90 -3.19
C ARG A 23 -0.59 -0.15 -2.46
N HIS A 24 -1.38 0.64 -3.18
CA HIS A 24 -2.52 1.37 -2.62
C HIS A 24 -3.57 0.44 -2.01
N MET A 25 -3.86 -0.70 -2.63
CA MET A 25 -4.84 -1.67 -2.11
C MET A 25 -4.54 -2.15 -0.68
N ARG A 26 -3.27 -2.11 -0.24
CA ARG A 26 -2.88 -2.46 1.13
C ARG A 26 -3.48 -1.53 2.19
N ILE A 27 -3.88 -0.31 1.82
CA ILE A 27 -4.57 0.63 2.71
C ILE A 27 -5.99 0.13 3.01
N HIS A 28 -6.63 -0.51 2.03
CA HIS A 28 -7.98 -1.07 2.21
C HIS A 28 -7.96 -2.43 2.91
N THR A 29 -7.00 -3.29 2.57
CA THR A 29 -6.89 -4.62 3.19
C THR A 29 -6.23 -4.59 4.57
N GLY A 30 -5.56 -3.49 4.93
CA GLY A 30 -4.77 -3.41 6.16
C GLY A 30 -3.54 -4.33 6.16
N GLU A 31 -3.16 -4.91 5.01
CA GLU A 31 -2.02 -5.81 4.91
C GLU A 31 -0.71 -5.11 5.30
N LYS A 32 -0.12 -5.53 6.42
CA LYS A 32 1.17 -5.06 6.93
C LYS A 32 2.18 -6.20 6.95
N LYS A 33 2.86 -6.42 5.82
CA LYS A 33 3.81 -7.52 5.63
C LYS A 33 5.19 -7.27 6.24
N TRP A 34 5.52 -6.01 6.51
CA TRP A 34 6.85 -5.61 6.93
C TRP A 34 6.80 -5.27 8.40
N HIS A 35 7.54 -5.98 9.25
CA HIS A 35 7.59 -5.71 10.68
C HIS A 35 9.01 -5.30 11.07
N CYS A 36 9.09 -4.43 12.08
CA CYS A 36 10.35 -4.13 12.76
C CYS A 36 10.55 -5.16 13.87
N ASP A 37 11.64 -5.89 13.84
CA ASP A 37 11.95 -6.92 14.86
C ASP A 37 12.28 -6.31 16.23
N GLU A 38 12.75 -5.07 16.27
CA GLU A 38 13.13 -4.40 17.52
C GLU A 38 11.90 -3.90 18.30
N CYS A 39 10.93 -3.28 17.62
CA CYS A 39 9.77 -2.65 18.27
C CYS A 39 8.44 -3.34 17.99
N GLY A 40 8.42 -4.37 17.12
CA GLY A 40 7.23 -5.12 16.74
C GLY A 40 6.23 -4.37 15.84
N ARG A 41 6.56 -3.16 15.37
CA ARG A 41 5.65 -2.36 14.53
C ARG A 41 5.54 -2.92 13.12
N SER A 42 4.30 -3.04 12.62
CA SER A 42 4.02 -3.53 11.27
C SER A 42 3.65 -2.38 10.30
N PHE A 43 4.17 -2.47 9.08
CA PHE A 43 4.09 -1.51 7.99
C PHE A 43 3.56 -2.16 6.71
N GLY A 44 2.73 -1.43 5.96
CA GLY A 44 2.22 -1.87 4.65
C GLY A 44 3.24 -1.78 3.51
N ARG A 45 4.41 -1.18 3.77
CA ARG A 45 5.43 -0.85 2.78
C ARG A 45 6.83 -1.03 3.33
N ARG A 46 7.73 -1.56 2.49
CA ARG A 46 9.14 -1.78 2.85
C ARG A 46 9.89 -0.47 3.10
N ASP A 47 9.64 0.54 2.27
CA ASP A 47 10.26 1.86 2.42
C ASP A 47 9.77 2.60 3.67
N ALA A 48 8.55 2.30 4.14
CA ALA A 48 8.06 2.82 5.41
C ALA A 48 8.79 2.19 6.60
N LEU A 49 9.06 0.88 6.54
CA LEU A 49 9.92 0.20 7.53
C LEU A 49 11.37 0.70 7.44
N ALA A 50 11.92 0.92 6.25
CA ALA A 50 13.31 1.35 6.10
C ALA A 50 13.59 2.78 6.63
N ARG A 51 12.57 3.64 6.70
CA ARG A 51 12.65 5.00 7.25
C ARG A 51 12.19 5.07 8.72
N HIS A 52 11.53 4.02 9.19
CA HIS A 52 11.02 3.94 10.55
C HIS A 52 12.17 3.90 11.55
#